data_AF-A0A2J7PNS1-F1
#
_entry.id   AF-A0A2J7PNS1-F1
#
_cell.length_a   1.000
_cell.length_b   1.000
_cell.length_c   1.000
_cell.angle_alpha   90.00
_cell.angle_beta   90.00
_cell.angle_gamma   90.00
#
_symmetry.space_group_name_H-M   'P 1'
#
loop_
_entity.id
_entity.type
_entity.pdbx_description
1 polymer ?
#
loop_
_entity_poly.entity_id
_entity_poly.type
_entity_poly.pdbx_seq_one_letter_code
_entity_poly.pdbx_strand_id
1 'polypeptide(L)' 'MKGIDLKKHAQSTVRKEVCLHRVLTHPNIEQFYGNRREGNFEYIFLEFLSGGDLFDSTGGEYSSQSAIKRLLLSHAM' A
#
# COMPACT_ATOMS: atom_id res chain seq x y z
N MET A 1 4.04 1.42 2.95
CA MET A 1 2.90 1.93 3.75
C MET A 1 1.84 2.42 2.78
N LYS A 2 0.58 2.01 2.90
CA LYS A 2 -0.52 2.52 2.09
C LYS A 2 -1.39 3.42 2.95
N GLY A 3 -1.60 4.67 2.53
CA GLY A 3 -2.50 5.62 3.20
C GLY A 3 -3.85 5.67 2.49
N ILE A 4 -4.94 5.51 3.24
CA ILE A 4 -6.31 5.49 2.70
C ILE A 4 -7.10 6.63 3.37
N ASP A 5 -7.64 7.54 2.55
CA ASP A 5 -8.52 8.61 3.02
C ASP A 5 -9.95 8.06 3.26
N LEU A 6 -10.35 8.03 4.52
CA LEU A 6 -11.64 7.51 4.96
C LEU A 6 -12.82 8.39 4.54
N LYS A 7 -12.59 9.64 4.11
CA LYS A 7 -13.65 10.49 3.56
C LYS A 7 -13.96 10.14 2.10
N LYS A 8 -12.99 9.60 1.37
CA LYS A 8 -13.13 9.23 -0.05
C LYS A 8 -13.66 7.83 -0.26
N HIS A 9 -13.56 6.96 0.74
CA HIS A 9 -13.91 5.55 0.63
C HIS A 9 -14.90 5.12 1.71
N ALA A 10 -15.86 4.26 1.33
CA ALA A 10 -16.78 3.66 2.28
C ALA A 10 -16.02 2.82 3.31
N GLN A 11 -16.37 2.98 4.60
CA GLN A 11 -15.70 2.29 5.71
C GLN A 11 -15.72 0.76 5.57
N SER A 12 -16.79 0.20 4.99
CA SER A 12 -16.91 -1.23 4.74
C SER A 12 -15.86 -1.74 3.76
N THR A 13 -15.55 -0.97 2.71
CA THR A 13 -14.49 -1.30 1.73
C THR A 13 -13.12 -1.29 2.38
N VAL A 14 -12.82 -0.24 3.17
CA VAL A 14 -11.53 -0.13 3.86
C VAL A 14 -11.33 -1.27 4.87
N ARG A 15 -12.37 -1.62 5.63
CA ARG A 15 -12.31 -2.76 6.56
C ARG A 15 -12.09 -4.09 5.85
N LYS A 16 -12.74 -4.30 4.70
CA LYS A 16 -12.53 -5.51 3.89
C LYS A 16 -11.08 -5.59 3.42
N GLU A 17 -10.52 -4.49 2.94
CA GLU A 17 -9.12 -4.44 2.49
C GLU A 17 -8.13 -4.77 3.61
N VAL A 18 -8.28 -4.17 4.79
CA VAL A 18 -7.44 -4.48 5.97
C VAL A 18 -7.59 -5.95 6.37
N CYS A 19 -8.81 -6.49 6.33
CA CYS A 19 -9.06 -7.90 6.65
C CYS A 19 -8.34 -8.83 5.67
N LEU A 20 -8.43 -8.55 4.35
CA LEU A 20 -7.76 -9.35 3.32
C LEU A 20 -6.25 -9.39 3.54
N HIS A 21 -5.59 -8.25 3.73
CA HIS A 21 -4.15 -8.23 4.02
C HIS A 21 -3.79 -8.98 5.31
N ARG A 22 -4.65 -8.96 6.32
CA ARG A 22 -4.41 -9.65 7.59
C ARG A 22 -4.49 -11.17 7.47
N VAL A 23 -5.41 -11.69 6.65
CA VAL A 23 -5.65 -13.15 6.54
C VAL A 23 -4.85 -13.81 5.41
N LEU A 24 -4.43 -13.03 4.40
CA LEU A 24 -3.63 -13.55 3.29
C LEU A 24 -2.17 -13.62 3.71
N THR A 25 -1.65 -14.84 3.90
CA THR A 25 -0.24 -15.11 4.17
C THR A 25 0.26 -16.14 3.18
N HIS A 26 1.12 -15.73 2.25
CA HIS A 26 1.66 -16.57 1.18
C HIS A 26 3.01 -16.01 0.70
N PRO A 27 3.99 -16.85 0.31
CA PRO A 27 5.32 -16.39 -0.12
C PRO A 27 5.35 -15.46 -1.34
N ASN A 28 4.24 -15.34 -2.09
CA ASN A 28 4.12 -14.47 -3.26
C ASN A 28 3.14 -13.31 -3.06
N ILE A 29 2.69 -13.07 -1.82
CA ILE A 29 1.87 -11.93 -1.44
C ILE A 29 2.69 -11.09 -0.46
N GLU A 30 2.73 -9.78 -0.68
CA GLU A 30 3.46 -8.87 0.22
C GLU A 30 3.00 -9.06 1.68
N GLN A 31 3.96 -9.18 2.59
CA GLN A 31 3.65 -9.43 4.00
C GLN A 31 2.92 -8.25 4.62
N PHE A 32 1.84 -8.52 5.36
CA PHE A 32 1.17 -7.54 6.20
C PHE A 32 1.82 -7.47 7.58
N TYR A 33 2.17 -6.25 8.02
CA TYR A 33 2.75 -5.99 9.34
C TYR A 33 1.75 -5.40 10.33
N GLY A 34 0.71 -4.70 9.84
CA GLY A 34 -0.27 -4.07 10.70
C GLY A 34 -1.03 -2.94 10.01
N ASN A 35 -1.99 -2.37 10.72
CA ASN A 35 -2.68 -1.16 10.29
C ASN A 35 -2.87 -0.21 11.47
N ARG A 36 -2.92 1.10 11.19
CA ARG A 36 -3.13 2.16 12.17
C ARG A 36 -4.13 3.16 11.63
N ARG A 37 -5.06 3.57 12.48
CA ARG A 37 -6.00 4.65 12.19
C ARG A 37 -5.55 5.95 12.84
N GLU A 38 -5.58 7.04 12.08
CA GLU A 38 -5.26 8.38 12.58
C GLU A 38 -6.22 9.39 11.93
N GLY A 39 -7.13 9.94 12.73
CA GLY A 39 -8.16 10.85 12.25
C GLY A 39 -8.99 10.24 11.11
N ASN A 40 -8.90 10.87 9.93
CA ASN A 40 -9.60 10.45 8.72
C ASN A 40 -8.75 9.57 7.80
N PHE A 41 -7.62 9.05 8.27
CA PHE A 41 -6.76 8.16 7.50
C PHE A 41 -6.66 6.77 8.13
N GLU A 42 -6.61 5.76 7.28
CA GLU A 42 -6.22 4.40 7.63
C GLU A 42 -4.88 4.11 6.95
N TYR A 43 -3.88 3.71 7.72
CA TYR A 43 -2.56 3.34 7.24
C TYR A 43 -2.39 1.82 7.31
N ILE A 44 -2.00 1.20 6.21
CA ILE A 44 -1.67 -0.22 6.12
C ILE A 44 -0.15 -0.35 5.95
N PHE A 45 0.47 -1.12 6.83
CA PHE A 45 1.91 -1.40 6.82
C PHE A 45 2.14 -2.76 6.17
N LEU A 46 2.89 -2.73 5.07
CA LEU A 46 3.16 -3.86 4.19
C LEU A 46 4.67 -3.96 3.96
N GLU A 47 5.13 -5.13 3.56
CA GLU A 47 6.48 -5.38 3.06
C GLU A 47 6.88 -4.36 1.99
N PHE A 48 8.15 -3.97 2.00
CA PHE A 48 8.70 -3.10 0.97
C PHE A 48 9.26 -3.95 -0.17
N LEU A 49 8.58 -3.92 -1.32
CA LEU A 49 9.03 -4.57 -2.55
C LEU A 49 9.94 -3.62 -3.35
N SER A 50 11.26 -3.80 -3.23
CA SER A 50 12.25 -2.96 -3.91
C SER A 50 12.17 -3.04 -5.45
N GLY A 51 11.64 -4.15 -5.97
CA GLY A 51 11.42 -4.39 -7.40
C GLY A 51 10.53 -3.35 -8.08
N GLY A 52 9.67 -2.63 -7.34
CA GLY A 52 8.62 -1.79 -7.92
C GLY A 52 7.43 -2.63 -8.37
N ASP A 53 6.52 -2.03 -9.15
CA ASP A 53 5.39 -2.75 -9.71
C ASP A 53 5.67 -3.25 -11.14
N LEU A 54 4.86 -4.19 -11.61
CA LEU A 54 4.99 -4.75 -12.96
C LEU A 54 4.66 -3.73 -14.07
N PHE A 55 3.92 -2.68 -13.74
CA PHE A 55 3.43 -1.71 -14.72
C PHE A 55 4.44 -0.60 -15.01
N ASP A 56 5.35 -0.33 -14.07
CA ASP A 56 6.52 0.52 -14.24
C ASP A 56 7.38 0.10 -15.45
N SER A 57 7.43 -1.20 -15.80
CA SER A 57 8.21 -1.70 -16.94
C SER A 57 7.44 -1.77 -18.26
N THR A 58 6.11 -1.67 -18.26
CA THR A 58 5.27 -1.88 -19.46
C THR A 58 4.54 -0.62 -19.94
N GLY A 59 4.78 0.54 -19.31
CA GLY A 59 4.19 1.82 -19.71
C GLY A 59 2.69 1.93 -19.43
N GLY A 60 2.14 1.04 -18.60
CA GLY A 60 0.74 1.05 -18.16
C GLY A 60 0.50 1.97 -16.96
N GLU A 61 -0.77 2.31 -16.71
CA GLU A 61 -1.20 3.21 -15.63
C GLU A 61 -0.66 2.77 -14.26
N TYR A 62 -0.05 3.73 -13.55
CA TYR A 62 0.64 3.53 -12.27
C TYR A 62 -0.27 2.99 -11.17
N SER A 63 0.19 1.96 -10.46
CA SER A 63 -0.44 1.51 -9.22
C SER A 63 -0.04 2.42 -8.06
N SER A 64 -0.92 2.59 -7.07
CA SER A 64 -0.71 3.45 -5.88
C SER A 64 0.59 3.20 -5.08
N GLN A 65 1.31 2.11 -5.32
CA GLN A 65 2.53 1.75 -4.59
C GLN A 65 3.81 2.45 -5.12
N SER A 66 3.86 2.87 -6.38
CA SER A 66 5.08 3.44 -6.99
C SER A 66 5.45 4.85 -6.48
N ALA A 67 4.52 5.55 -5.80
CA ALA A 67 4.76 6.90 -5.28
C ALA A 67 5.78 6.96 -4.11
N ILE A 68 5.84 5.93 -3.26
CA ILE A 68 6.77 5.92 -2.11
C ILE A 68 8.22 5.69 -2.55
N LYS A 69 8.42 4.93 -3.64
CA LYS A 69 9.74 4.67 -4.21
C LYS A 69 10.41 5.96 -4.72
N ARG A 70 9.63 6.88 -5.32
CA ARG A 70 10.16 8.19 -5.77
C ARG A 70 10.55 9.11 -4.61
N LEU A 71 9.79 9.10 -3.52
CA LEU A 71 10.06 9.98 -2.38
C LEU A 71 11.33 9.58 -1.60
N LEU A 72 11.61 8.27 -1.51
CA LEU A 72 12.80 7.75 -0.82
C LEU A 72 14.08 7.89 -1.66
N LEU A 73 13.98 7.76 -2.99
CA LEU A 73 15.13 7.95 -3.89
C LEU A 73 15.49 9.43 -4.10
N SER A 74 14.53 10.37 -3.97
CA SER A 74 14.79 11.80 -4.16
C SER A 74 15.46 12.50 -2.98
N HIS A 75 15.57 11.84 -1.81
CA HIS A 75 16.20 12.39 -0.59
C HIS A 75 17.49 11.64 -0.20
N ALA A 76 18.00 10.77 -1.09
CA ALA A 76 19.24 10.02 -0.89
C ALA A 76 20.42 10.55 -1.73
N MET A 77 20.37 11.80 -2.21
CA MET A 77 21.50 12.50 -2.84
C MET A 77 21.90 13.74 -2.04
#